data_AF-A0A977IF39-F1
#
_entry.id   AF-A0A977IF39-F1
#
_cell.length_a   1.000
_cell.length_b   1.000
_cell.length_c   1.000
_cell.angle_alpha   90.00
_cell.angle_beta   90.00
_cell.angle_gamma   90.00
#
_symmetry.space_group_name_H-M   'P 1'
#
loop_
_entity.id
_entity.type
_entity.pdbx_description
1 polymer ?
#
loop_
_entity_poly.entity_id
_entity_poly.type
_entity_poly.pdbx_seq_one_letter_code
_entity_poly.pdbx_strand_id
1 'polypeptide(L)' 'MREAELLQMHWDIVKLLSLGVDEKFLQESNITPEQARDLVKGLLYLRERYADRIINQ' A
#
# COMPACT_ATOMS: atom_id res chain seq x y z
N MET A 1 0.32 -14.16 -15.70
CA MET A 1 0.58 -12.72 -15.49
C MET A 1 1.67 -12.29 -16.44
N ARG A 2 1.55 -11.11 -17.05
CA ARG A 2 2.61 -10.50 -17.86
C ARG A 2 3.72 -9.99 -16.94
N GLU A 3 4.97 -9.94 -17.41
CA GLU A 3 6.15 -9.49 -16.64
C GLU A 3 5.93 -8.12 -15.96
N ALA A 4 5.31 -7.18 -16.69
CA ALA A 4 4.97 -5.86 -16.16
C ALA A 4 3.99 -5.90 -14.97
N GLU A 5 3.05 -6.86 -14.94
CA GLU A 5 2.08 -7.00 -13.85
C GLU A 5 2.77 -7.51 -12.57
N LEU A 6 3.75 -8.41 -12.71
CA LEU A 6 4.55 -8.91 -11.59
C LEU A 6 5.45 -7.83 -11.00
N LEU A 7 6.11 -7.04 -11.85
CA LEU A 7 6.94 -5.91 -11.42
C LEU A 7 6.09 -4.87 -10.68
N GLN A 8 4.91 -4.54 -11.20
CA GLN A 8 4.02 -3.60 -10.53
C GLN A 8 3.56 -4.12 -9.17
N MET A 9 3.16 -5.39 -9.09
CA MET A 9 2.77 -6.01 -7.82
C MET A 9 3.91 -5.98 -6.80
N HIS A 10 5.15 -6.25 -7.22
CA HIS A 10 6.31 -6.14 -6.35
C HIS A 10 6.47 -4.72 -5.77
N TRP A 11 6.38 -3.69 -6.63
CA TRP A 11 6.47 -2.29 -6.20
C TRP A 11 5.35 -1.89 -5.24
N ASP A 12 4.11 -2.36 -5.50
CA ASP A 12 2.97 -2.06 -4.64
C ASP A 12 3.17 -2.69 -3.24
N ILE A 13 3.63 -3.94 -3.16
CA ILE A 13 3.94 -4.61 -1.88
C ILE A 13 5.06 -3.90 -1.12
N VAL A 14 6.17 -3.55 -1.80
CA VAL A 14 7.27 -2.78 -1.18
C VAL A 14 6.76 -1.44 -0.65
N LYS A 15 5.86 -0.79 -1.38
CA LYS A 15 5.27 0.48 -0.96
C LYS A 15 4.39 0.30 0.28
N LEU A 16 3.56 -0.73 0.33
CA LEU A 16 2.71 -1.03 1.49
C LEU A 16 3.54 -1.26 2.75
N LEU A 17 4.62 -2.03 2.67
CA LEU A 17 5.57 -2.19 3.77
C LEU A 17 6.16 -0.84 4.21
N SER A 18 6.57 0.01 3.26
CA SER A 18 7.10 1.35 3.57
C SER A 18 6.08 2.29 4.24
N LEU A 19 4.78 2.01 4.06
CA LEU A 19 3.67 2.76 4.66
C LEU A 19 3.25 2.16 6.02
N GLY A 20 3.93 1.13 6.49
CA GLY A 20 3.68 0.51 7.80
C GLY A 20 2.62 -0.60 7.78
N VAL A 21 2.25 -1.10 6.59
CA VAL A 21 1.40 -2.30 6.52
C VAL A 21 2.22 -3.51 6.98
N ASP A 22 1.62 -4.30 7.86
CA ASP A 22 2.25 -5.48 8.44
C ASP A 22 2.55 -6.55 7.37
N GLU A 23 3.75 -7.13 7.42
CA GLU A 23 4.18 -8.13 6.44
C GLU A 23 3.35 -9.41 6.52
N LYS A 24 3.03 -9.87 7.74
CA LYS A 24 2.23 -11.08 7.93
C LYS A 24 0.82 -10.89 7.39
N PHE A 25 0.22 -9.72 7.60
CA PHE A 25 -1.04 -9.35 6.97
C PHE A 25 -0.96 -9.45 5.44
N LEU A 26 0.09 -8.91 4.80
CA LEU A 26 0.24 -8.98 3.34
C LEU A 26 0.40 -10.42 2.82
N GLN A 27 1.11 -11.27 3.56
CA GLN A 27 1.29 -12.68 3.21
C GLN A 27 -0.02 -13.48 3.34
N GLU A 28 -0.83 -13.21 4.37
CA GLU A 28 -2.07 -13.96 4.66
C GLU A 28 -3.28 -13.47 3.86
N SER A 29 -3.25 -12.23 3.36
CA SER A 29 -4.42 -11.56 2.79
C SER A 29 -4.74 -11.94 1.33
N ASN A 30 -3.88 -12.71 0.65
CA ASN A 30 -4.08 -13.14 -0.75
C ASN A 30 -4.50 -11.99 -1.69
N ILE A 31 -3.94 -10.80 -1.50
CA ILE A 31 -4.39 -9.59 -2.21
C ILE A 31 -4.07 -9.68 -3.70
N THR A 32 -5.01 -9.24 -4.53
CA THR A 32 -4.76 -9.12 -5.96
C THR A 32 -3.89 -7.89 -6.25
N PRO A 33 -3.18 -7.84 -7.40
CA PRO A 33 -2.42 -6.65 -7.79
C PRO A 33 -3.24 -5.35 -7.83
N GLU A 34 -4.53 -5.44 -8.15
CA GLU A 34 -5.44 -4.29 -8.14
C GLU A 34 -5.72 -3.81 -6.71
N GLN A 35 -6.00 -4.74 -5.79
CA GLN A 35 -6.20 -4.44 -4.37
C GLN A 35 -4.94 -3.86 -3.72
N ALA A 36 -3.76 -4.37 -4.08
CA ALA A 36 -2.47 -3.82 -3.64
C ALA A 36 -2.36 -2.33 -4.00
N ARG A 37 -2.64 -2.02 -5.26
CA ARG A 37 -2.58 -0.66 -5.79
C ARG A 37 -3.59 0.27 -5.13
N ASP A 38 -4.82 -0.21 -4.91
CA ASP A 38 -5.87 0.59 -4.28
C ASP A 38 -5.58 0.85 -2.80
N LEU A 39 -5.01 -0.13 -2.10
CA LEU A 39 -4.57 0.05 -0.73
C LEU A 39 -3.44 1.09 -0.64
N VAL A 40 -2.47 1.07 -1.56
CA VAL A 40 -1.42 2.11 -1.65
C VAL A 40 -2.05 3.49 -1.81
N LYS A 41 -3.00 3.66 -2.75
CA LYS A 41 -3.69 4.94 -2.97
C LYS A 41 -4.43 5.40 -1.71
N GLY A 42 -5.17 4.51 -1.07
CA GLY A 42 -5.94 4.82 0.14
C GLY A 42 -5.05 5.29 1.29
N LEU A 43 -3.94 4.61 1.54
CA LEU A 43 -2.98 4.99 2.58
C LEU A 43 -2.30 6.33 2.28
N LEU A 44 -1.93 6.59 1.03
CA LEU A 44 -1.36 7.88 0.62
C LEU A 44 -2.36 9.02 0.80
N TYR A 45 -3.61 8.83 0.38
CA TYR A 45 -4.68 9.80 0.54
C TYR A 45 -4.92 10.13 2.02
N LEU A 46 -5.01 9.12 2.88
CA LEU A 46 -5.17 9.33 4.32
C LEU A 46 -3.97 10.07 4.91
N ARG A 47 -2.75 9.69 4.54
CA ARG A 47 -1.54 10.37 5.01
C ARG A 47 -1.56 11.84 4.64
N GLU A 48 -1.89 12.19 3.41
CA GLU A 48 -2.01 13.59 2.97
C GLU A 48 -3.12 14.33 3.71
N ARG A 49 -4.29 13.69 3.87
CA ARG A 49 -5.45 14.34 4.49
C ARG A 49 -5.30 14.57 5.99
N TYR A 50 -4.56 13.71 6.68
CA TYR A 50 -4.38 13.73 8.12
C TYR A 50 -2.98 14.21 8.56
N ALA A 51 -2.03 14.43 7.64
CA ALA A 51 -0.73 15.04 7.96
C ALA A 51 -0.88 16.36 8.73
N ASP A 52 -1.84 17.20 8.32
CA ASP A 52 -2.11 18.50 8.95
C ASP A 52 -2.80 18.39 10.33
N ARG A 53 -3.37 17.21 10.67
CA ARG A 53 -4.08 16.99 11.94
C ARG A 53 -3.17 16.51 13.06
N ILE A 54 -1.97 16.01 12.74
CA ILE A 54 -0.97 15.61 13.73
C ILE A 54 -0.18 16.83 14.24
N ILE A 55 -0.05 17.88 13.44
CA ILE A 55 0.72 19.09 13.78
C ILE A 55 -0.07 20.07 14.68
N ASN A 56 -1.40 19.91 14.76
CA ASN A 56 -2.30 20.84 15.48
C ASN A 56 -2.99 20.23 16.72
N GLN A 57 -2.43 19.17 17.31
CA GLN A 57 -2.81 18.63 18.62
C GLN A 57 -1.66 18.76 19.60
#